data_AF-A0A6Y3GKP7-F1
#
_entry.id   AF-A0A6Y3GKP7-F1
#
_cell.length_a   1.000
_cell.length_b   1.000
_cell.length_c   1.000
_cell.angle_alpha   90.00
_cell.angle_beta   90.00
_cell.angle_gamma   90.00
#
_symmetry.space_group_name_H-M   'P 1'
#
loop_
_entity.id
_entity.type
_entity.pdbx_description
1 polymer ?
#
loop_
_entity_poly.entity_id
_entity_poly.type
_entity_poly.pdbx_seq_one_letter_code
_entity_poly.pdbx_strand_id
1 'polypeptide(L)' 'KIYGFSTYSDYTHTKHGEKLATVKQHRNDLSHGNVSFAEIGKNVSYQDLENISLEVIAYLDAIANNIEHYINNNEYLEQ' A
#
# COMPACT_ATOMS: atom_id res chain seq x y z
N LYS A 1 20.59 -1.86 -2.59
CA LYS A 1 19.23 -1.69 -2.02
C LYS A 1 19.18 -0.33 -1.32
N ILE A 2 18.20 0.54 -1.58
CA ILE A 2 18.18 1.90 -0.99
C ILE A 2 17.92 1.84 0.53
N TYR A 3 17.05 0.92 0.97
CA TYR A 3 16.62 0.78 2.37
C TYR A 3 17.20 -0.45 3.07
N GLY A 4 18.21 -1.10 2.48
CA GLY A 4 18.77 -2.36 2.97
C GLY A 4 17.96 -3.62 2.61
N PHE A 5 16.63 -3.52 2.46
CA PHE A 5 15.77 -4.62 1.99
C PHE A 5 15.29 -4.43 0.54
N SER A 6 14.72 -5.49 -0.06
CA SER A 6 14.16 -5.43 -1.41
C SER A 6 12.87 -4.61 -1.45
N THR A 7 12.67 -3.77 -2.46
CA THR A 7 11.37 -3.10 -2.69
C THR A 7 10.61 -3.73 -3.85
N TYR A 8 11.02 -4.92 -4.29
CA TYR A 8 10.33 -5.63 -5.34
C TYR A 8 8.90 -5.97 -4.90
N SER A 9 7.96 -5.76 -5.80
CA SER A 9 6.57 -6.18 -5.66
C SER A 9 6.04 -6.52 -7.05
N ASP A 10 5.13 -7.47 -7.16
CA ASP A 10 4.56 -7.84 -8.45
C ASP A 10 3.53 -6.80 -8.91
N TYR A 11 3.86 -6.05 -9.98
CA TYR A 11 2.99 -5.02 -10.56
C TYR A 11 1.57 -5.49 -10.84
N THR A 12 1.39 -6.75 -11.26
CA THR A 12 0.07 -7.26 -11.65
C THR A 12 -0.92 -7.25 -10.49
N HIS A 13 -0.43 -7.46 -9.27
CA HIS A 13 -1.23 -7.55 -8.04
C HIS A 13 -1.13 -6.28 -7.19
N THR A 14 0.02 -5.63 -7.15
CA THR A 14 0.27 -4.54 -6.19
C THR A 14 0.13 -3.15 -6.80
N LYS A 15 0.17 -3.05 -8.14
CA LYS A 15 0.36 -1.79 -8.88
C LYS A 15 1.49 -0.93 -8.30
N HIS A 16 2.49 -1.56 -7.69
CA HIS A 16 3.59 -0.91 -6.97
C HIS A 16 3.10 0.16 -5.96
N GLY A 17 1.94 -0.05 -5.35
CA GLY A 17 1.39 0.86 -4.34
C GLY A 17 0.86 2.19 -4.89
N GLU A 18 0.59 2.30 -6.19
CA GLU A 18 0.07 3.51 -6.85
C GLU A 18 -1.11 4.15 -6.09
N LYS A 19 -2.02 3.34 -5.53
CA LYS A 19 -3.22 3.80 -4.82
C LYS A 19 -3.01 4.08 -3.34
N LEU A 20 -1.89 3.67 -2.74
CA LEU A 20 -1.65 3.79 -1.31
C LEU A 20 -1.64 5.25 -0.84
N ALA A 21 -1.04 6.15 -1.63
CA ALA A 21 -1.00 7.58 -1.29
C ALA A 21 -2.41 8.18 -1.23
N THR A 22 -3.26 7.88 -2.22
CA THR A 22 -4.65 8.33 -2.27
C THR A 22 -5.46 7.78 -1.10
N VAL A 23 -5.33 6.48 -0.78
CA VAL A 23 -6.03 5.85 0.36
C VAL A 23 -5.64 6.51 1.67
N LYS A 24 -4.34 6.77 1.89
CA LYS A 24 -3.85 7.46 3.10
C LYS A 24 -4.43 8.87 3.23
N GLN A 25 -4.45 9.62 2.12
CA GLN A 25 -5.00 10.97 2.10
C GLN A 25 -6.49 10.98 2.42
N HIS A 26 -7.30 10.18 1.71
CA HIS A 26 -8.73 10.09 1.96
C HIS A 26 -9.06 9.63 3.38
N ARG A 27 -8.32 8.66 3.95
CA ARG A 27 -8.51 8.25 5.34
C ARG A 27 -8.27 9.40 6.31
N ASN A 28 -7.22 10.19 6.09
CA ASN A 28 -6.93 11.36 6.91
C ASN A 28 -8.00 12.44 6.76
N ASP A 29 -8.46 12.72 5.54
CA ASP A 29 -9.49 13.72 5.31
C ASP A 29 -10.82 13.32 5.95
N LEU A 30 -11.18 12.04 5.87
CA LEU A 30 -12.36 11.48 6.56
C LEU A 30 -12.23 11.58 8.08
N SER A 31 -11.06 11.26 8.65
CA SER A 31 -10.86 11.27 10.11
C SER A 31 -10.92 12.68 10.71
N HIS A 32 -10.50 13.69 9.94
CA HIS A 32 -10.56 15.09 10.36
C HIS A 32 -11.87 15.76 9.98
N GLY A 33 -12.75 15.09 9.21
CA GLY A 33 -14.00 15.66 8.72
C GLY A 33 -13.83 16.71 7.61
N ASN A 34 -12.68 16.71 6.93
CA ASN A 34 -12.42 17.59 5.78
C ASN A 34 -13.32 17.25 4.58
N VAL A 35 -13.70 15.97 4.47
CA VAL A 35 -14.61 15.43 3.45
C VAL A 35 -15.47 14.34 4.08
N SER A 36 -16.66 14.11 3.53
CA SER A 36 -17.56 13.04 3.92
C SER A 36 -17.40 11.78 3.06
N PHE A 37 -17.90 10.65 3.56
CA PHE A 37 -17.97 9.40 2.77
C PHE A 37 -18.79 9.55 1.49
N ALA A 38 -19.85 10.36 1.51
CA ALA A 38 -20.67 10.61 0.32
C ALA A 38 -19.91 11.40 -0.76
N GLU A 39 -19.08 12.37 -0.35
CA GLU A 39 -18.27 13.16 -1.29
C GLU A 39 -17.19 12.34 -2.00
N ILE A 40 -16.53 11.43 -1.28
CA ILE A 40 -15.55 10.51 -1.89
C ILE A 40 -16.27 9.41 -2.68
N GLY A 41 -17.33 8.81 -2.12
CA GLY A 41 -17.97 7.62 -2.66
C GLY A 41 -18.86 7.85 -3.89
N LYS A 42 -19.31 9.08 -4.15
CA LYS A 42 -20.25 9.38 -5.25
C LYS A 42 -19.79 8.93 -6.64
N ASN A 43 -18.48 8.85 -6.86
CA ASN A 43 -17.86 8.52 -8.15
C ASN A 43 -17.02 7.23 -8.08
N VAL A 44 -17.15 6.45 -7.01
CA VAL A 44 -16.35 5.24 -6.79
C VAL A 44 -17.29 4.05 -6.73
N SER A 45 -17.14 3.09 -7.63
CA SER A 45 -17.94 1.88 -7.60
C SER A 45 -17.47 0.92 -6.49
N TYR A 46 -18.32 -0.03 -6.11
CA TYR A 46 -17.91 -1.12 -5.22
C TYR A 46 -16.68 -1.86 -5.77
N GLN A 47 -16.66 -2.12 -7.09
CA GLN A 47 -15.54 -2.83 -7.72
C GLN A 47 -14.24 -2.03 -7.64
N ASP A 48 -14.31 -0.70 -7.78
CA ASP A 48 -13.14 0.16 -7.60
C ASP A 48 -12.60 0.08 -6.17
N LEU A 49 -13.49 0.13 -5.16
CA LEU A 49 -13.11 -0.01 -3.75
C LEU A 49 -12.46 -1.37 -3.45
N GLU A 50 -13.02 -2.45 -3.99
CA GLU A 50 -12.49 -3.80 -3.85
C GLU A 50 -11.10 -3.92 -4.49
N ASN A 51 -10.96 -3.47 -5.73
CA ASN A 51 -9.68 -3.50 -6.45
C ASN A 51 -8.61 -2.66 -5.73
N ILE A 52 -8.95 -1.43 -5.32
CA ILE A 52 -8.02 -0.57 -4.57
C ILE A 52 -7.59 -1.24 -3.26
N SER A 53 -8.53 -1.88 -2.56
CA SER A 53 -8.24 -2.56 -1.30
C SER A 53 -7.28 -3.72 -1.50
N LEU A 54 -7.54 -4.58 -2.50
CA LEU A 54 -6.68 -5.72 -2.84
C LEU A 54 -5.28 -5.27 -3.26
N GLU A 55 -5.18 -4.28 -4.14
CA GLU A 55 -3.90 -3.74 -4.60
C GLU A 55 -3.06 -3.17 -3.45
N VAL A 56 -3.69 -2.41 -2.55
CA VAL A 56 -3.01 -1.78 -1.41
C VAL A 56 -2.57 -2.83 -0.39
N ILE A 57 -3.43 -3.79 -0.04
CA ILE A 57 -3.08 -4.87 0.89
C ILE A 57 -1.93 -5.71 0.33
N ALA A 58 -2.02 -6.13 -0.93
CA ALA A 58 -0.97 -6.92 -1.58
C ALA A 58 0.38 -6.17 -1.62
N TYR A 59 0.37 -4.86 -1.86
CA TYR A 59 1.60 -4.06 -1.81
C TYR A 59 2.21 -4.01 -0.41
N LEU A 60 1.39 -3.75 0.62
CA LEU A 60 1.86 -3.69 2.01
C LEU A 60 2.44 -5.04 2.46
N ASP A 61 1.77 -6.14 2.13
CA ASP A 61 2.23 -7.49 2.43
C ASP A 61 3.57 -7.80 1.73
N ALA A 62 3.72 -7.45 0.45
CA ALA A 62 4.96 -7.65 -0.29
C ALA A 62 6.14 -6.92 0.37
N ILE A 63 5.94 -5.66 0.77
CA ILE A 63 6.97 -4.87 1.44
C ILE A 63 7.29 -5.44 2.83
N ALA A 64 6.27 -5.84 3.62
CA ALA A 64 6.47 -6.46 4.92
C ALA A 64 7.28 -7.76 4.81
N ASN A 65 6.95 -8.62 3.84
CA ASN A 65 7.68 -9.86 3.57
C ASN A 65 9.14 -9.59 3.16
N ASN A 66 9.39 -8.55 2.36
CA ASN A 66 10.76 -8.19 1.99
C ASN A 66 11.59 -7.72 3.20
N ILE A 67 10.97 -6.99 4.14
CA ILE A 67 11.61 -6.57 5.40
C ILE A 67 11.88 -7.80 6.28
N GLU A 68 10.90 -8.70 6.41
CA GLU A 68 11.04 -9.93 7.18
C GLU A 68 12.16 -10.81 6.62
N HIS A 69 12.22 -11.01 5.30
CA HIS A 69 13.30 -11.75 4.64
C HIS A 69 14.67 -11.14 4.93
N TYR A 70 14.78 -9.82 4.85
CA TYR A 70 16.01 -9.09 5.14
C TYR A 70 16.51 -9.33 6.57
N ILE A 71 15.60 -9.27 7.55
CA ILE A 71 15.92 -9.50 8.96
C ILE A 71 16.30 -10.96 9.20
N ASN A 72 15.48 -11.90 8.72
CA ASN A 72 15.64 -13.33 8.99
C ASN A 72 16.91 -13.92 8.36
N ASN A 73 17.37 -13.35 7.24
CA ASN A 73 18.61 -13.75 6.58
C ASN A 73 19.84 -12.98 7.06
N ASN A 74 19.71 -12.12 8.09
CA ASN A 74 20.79 -11.28 8.60
C ASN A 74 21.48 -10.44 7.50
N GLU A 75 20.76 -10.06 6.44
CA GLU A 75 21.32 -9.32 5.30
C GLU A 75 21.86 -7.94 5.70
N TYR A 76 21.50 -7.45 6.88
CA TYR A 76 22.08 -6.24 7.47
C TYR A 76 23.57 -6.39 7.84
N LEU A 77 24.09 -7.61 7.93
CA LEU A 77 25.52 -7.88 8.17
C LEU A 77 26.36 -7.85 6.90
N GLU A 78 25.74 -7.88 5.72
CA GLU A 78 26.41 -7.94 4.41
C GLU A 78 26.49 -6.57 3.70
N GLN A 79 26.16 -5.48 4.40
CA GLN A 79 26.15 -4.11 3.86
C GLN A 79 27.46 -3.36 4.04
#